data_AF-X1R1N1-F1
#
_entry.id   AF-X1R1N1-F1
#
_cell.length_a   1.000
_cell.length_b   1.000
_cell.length_c   1.000
_cell.angle_alpha   90.00
_cell.angle_beta   90.00
_cell.angle_gamma   90.00
#
_symmetry.space_group_name_H-M   'P 1'
#
loop_
_entity.id
_entity.type
_entity.pdbx_description
1 polymer ?
#
loop_
_entity_poly.entity_id
_entity_poly.type
_entity_poly.pdbx_seq_one_letter_code
_entity_poly.pdbx_strand_id
1 'polypeptide(L)'
;MKEEYGIYLYHDKTGWHLDLPKLVNDLLAEYSFKTFRDNEECLIYEDGIYTSLGEPTIKEECEKRVPKKFMNTHSVNEVIGHIKRSTYVDRKLFNKEKWVLNLENGLFDIHSGELSSHTPGFLSTIRIPVIYDPKADCPRVKQFFTEILKEEHISTIEELFGYCLIPDYTIQRAFLFTGFGANGKSTLIEVLKNFIGKENCSNLSLQVIEYQRFAVADLFGKLVNLYADIPSTKMEHVGVFKMLTGGDTIGAEKKFRDRFGFNNYARLVFSTNKPPKVDEDTLAFWRRW
;
A
#
# COMPACT_ATOMS: atom_id res chain seq x y z
N MET A 1 -14.29 27.77 36.97
CA MET A 1 -13.83 26.46 37.51
C MET A 1 -13.81 25.30 36.52
N LYS A 2 -14.52 25.34 35.36
CA LYS A 2 -14.29 24.37 34.25
C LYS A 2 -12.98 24.61 33.47
N GLU A 3 -12.37 25.78 33.64
CA GLU A 3 -11.25 26.25 32.81
C GLU A 3 -9.86 25.83 33.31
N GLU A 4 -9.71 25.33 34.54
CA GLU A 4 -8.36 25.07 35.10
C GLU A 4 -7.80 23.70 34.69
N TYR A 5 -8.65 22.77 34.25
CA TYR A 5 -8.27 21.37 34.00
C TYR A 5 -8.76 20.80 32.65
N GLY A 6 -9.57 21.55 31.89
CA GLY A 6 -10.00 21.18 30.54
C GLY A 6 -11.36 20.44 30.48
N ILE A 7 -11.89 20.29 29.27
CA ILE A 7 -13.26 19.78 29.00
C ILE A 7 -13.44 18.27 29.23
N TYR A 8 -12.35 17.55 29.46
CA TYR A 8 -12.33 16.10 29.64
C TYR A 8 -12.21 15.69 31.10
N LEU A 9 -12.22 16.64 32.05
CA LEU A 9 -12.15 16.35 33.47
C LEU A 9 -13.43 16.79 34.16
N TYR A 10 -13.93 15.96 35.08
CA TYR A 10 -15.07 16.28 35.93
C TYR A 10 -14.68 16.15 37.40
N HIS A 11 -15.39 16.88 38.27
CA HIS A 11 -15.13 16.90 39.71
C HIS A 11 -16.31 16.31 40.47
N ASP A 12 -16.05 15.35 41.35
CA ASP A 12 -17.04 14.80 42.27
C ASP A 12 -16.55 14.86 43.74
N LYS A 13 -17.24 14.17 44.67
CA LYS A 13 -16.92 14.17 46.10
C LYS A 13 -15.53 13.61 46.43
N THR A 14 -14.93 12.86 45.50
CA THR A 14 -13.64 12.18 45.66
C THR A 14 -12.49 12.87 44.92
N GLY A 15 -12.80 13.90 44.11
CA GLY A 15 -11.82 14.74 43.44
C GLY A 15 -12.07 14.87 41.94
N TRP A 16 -11.00 15.19 41.20
CA TRP A 16 -11.02 15.31 39.74
C TRP A 16 -10.79 13.95 39.06
N HIS A 17 -11.57 13.65 38.04
CA HIS A 17 -11.56 12.40 37.28
C HIS A 17 -11.57 12.65 35.78
N LEU A 18 -11.04 11.69 35.03
CA LEU A 18 -11.06 11.68 33.57
C LEU A 18 -12.42 11.21 33.04
N ASP A 19 -13.06 12.06 32.23
CA ASP A 19 -14.21 11.70 31.40
C ASP A 19 -13.72 10.98 30.13
N LEU A 20 -13.36 9.72 30.31
CA LEU A 20 -12.88 8.86 29.21
C LEU A 20 -13.94 8.68 28.10
N PRO A 21 -15.23 8.44 28.39
CA PRO A 21 -16.25 8.34 27.35
C PRO A 21 -16.34 9.60 26.49
N LYS A 22 -16.26 10.79 27.10
CA LYS A 22 -16.26 12.04 26.34
C LYS A 22 -15.03 12.13 25.41
N LEU A 23 -13.83 11.84 25.91
CA LEU A 23 -12.62 11.87 25.10
C LEU A 23 -12.70 10.90 23.91
N VAL A 24 -13.16 9.67 24.13
CA VAL A 24 -13.35 8.67 23.07
C VAL A 24 -14.35 9.16 22.03
N ASN A 25 -15.49 9.70 22.44
CA ASN A 25 -16.53 10.18 21.53
C ASN A 25 -16.04 11.37 20.69
N ASP A 26 -15.32 12.31 21.30
CA ASP A 26 -14.79 13.47 20.60
C ASP A 26 -13.73 13.01 19.57
N LEU A 27 -12.84 12.07 19.92
CA LEU A 27 -11.87 11.49 18.97
C LEU A 27 -12.56 10.74 17.81
N LEU A 28 -13.62 9.98 18.06
CA LEU A 28 -14.38 9.29 17.02
C LEU A 28 -15.19 10.23 16.12
N ALA A 29 -15.55 11.42 16.62
CA ALA A 29 -16.23 12.44 15.84
C ALA A 29 -15.26 13.23 14.94
N GLU A 30 -14.04 13.46 15.41
CA GLU A 30 -13.03 14.25 14.70
C GLU A 30 -12.21 13.41 13.71
N TYR A 31 -11.94 12.14 14.03
CA TYR A 31 -11.09 11.27 13.24
C TYR A 31 -11.83 10.04 12.73
N SER A 32 -11.49 9.63 11.52
CA SER A 32 -12.01 8.40 10.92
C SER A 32 -11.03 7.25 11.14
N PHE A 33 -11.21 6.52 12.24
CA PHE A 33 -10.45 5.31 12.54
C PHE A 33 -11.08 4.05 11.94
N LYS A 34 -10.24 3.07 11.61
CA LYS A 34 -10.64 1.74 11.17
C LYS A 34 -9.70 0.70 11.77
N THR A 35 -10.26 -0.30 12.45
CA THR A 35 -9.45 -1.35 13.06
C THR A 35 -9.66 -2.67 12.35
N PHE A 36 -8.60 -3.29 11.87
CA PHE A 36 -8.72 -4.60 11.26
C PHE A 36 -9.14 -5.66 12.29
N ARG A 37 -10.19 -6.42 11.97
CA ARG A 37 -10.73 -7.45 12.87
C ARG A 37 -9.79 -8.64 13.07
N ASP A 38 -8.90 -8.92 12.12
CA ASP A 38 -8.05 -10.12 12.12
C ASP A 38 -6.76 -9.97 12.95
N ASN A 39 -6.20 -8.76 13.04
CA ASN A 39 -4.94 -8.51 13.77
C ASN A 39 -4.99 -7.28 14.70
N GLU A 40 -6.15 -6.65 14.82
CA GLU A 40 -6.36 -5.42 15.59
C GLU A 40 -5.46 -4.23 15.21
N GLU A 41 -4.94 -4.18 13.98
CA GLU A 41 -4.20 -3.01 13.52
C GLU A 41 -5.17 -1.83 13.33
N CYS A 42 -4.90 -0.72 14.03
CA CYS A 42 -5.72 0.49 13.98
C CYS A 42 -5.15 1.48 12.96
N LEU A 43 -5.97 1.80 11.96
CA LEU A 43 -5.69 2.77 10.92
C LEU A 43 -6.41 4.09 11.18
N ILE A 44 -5.85 5.17 10.67
CA ILE A 44 -6.46 6.50 10.64
C ILE A 44 -6.53 6.99 9.19
N TYR A 45 -7.66 7.58 8.84
CA TYR A 45 -7.81 8.31 7.58
C TYR A 45 -7.25 9.72 7.71
N GLU A 46 -6.35 10.07 6.81
CA GLU A 46 -5.79 11.41 6.67
C GLU A 46 -5.54 11.66 5.19
N ASP A 47 -5.92 12.84 4.70
CA ASP A 47 -5.62 13.30 3.33
C ASP A 47 -5.96 12.27 2.23
N GLY A 48 -7.12 11.62 2.31
CA GLY A 48 -7.57 10.66 1.29
C GLY A 48 -7.04 9.24 1.41
N ILE A 49 -6.23 8.91 2.42
CA ILE A 49 -5.66 7.56 2.59
C ILE A 49 -5.73 7.09 4.05
N TYR A 50 -5.85 5.78 4.24
CA TYR A 50 -5.69 5.14 5.55
C TYR A 50 -4.24 4.70 5.78
N THR A 51 -3.67 5.09 6.92
CA THR A 51 -2.30 4.73 7.34
C THR A 51 -2.30 4.00 8.68
N SER A 52 -1.24 3.23 8.97
CA SER A 52 -1.07 2.49 10.23
C SER A 52 -0.69 3.38 11.43
N LEU A 53 -1.08 4.66 11.41
CA LEU A 53 -0.77 5.65 12.45
C LEU A 53 -1.91 5.82 13.48
N GLY A 54 -2.95 4.98 13.45
CA GLY A 54 -4.12 5.12 14.34
C GLY A 54 -3.75 5.16 15.82
N GLU A 55 -3.03 4.16 16.34
CA GLU A 55 -2.62 4.16 17.75
C GLU A 55 -1.65 5.30 18.11
N PRO A 56 -0.58 5.59 17.32
CA PRO A 56 0.24 6.78 17.52
C PRO A 56 -0.56 8.08 17.63
N THR A 57 -1.51 8.32 16.71
CA THR A 57 -2.34 9.55 16.73
C THR A 57 -3.22 9.60 17.97
N ILE A 58 -3.84 8.49 18.37
CA ILE A 58 -4.65 8.44 19.61
C ILE A 58 -3.78 8.81 20.82
N LYS A 59 -2.57 8.27 20.92
CA LYS A 59 -1.64 8.57 22.03
C LYS A 59 -1.28 10.06 22.06
N GLU A 60 -0.95 10.63 20.90
CA GLU A 60 -0.60 12.04 20.77
C GLU A 60 -1.77 12.95 21.15
N GLU A 61 -2.99 12.64 20.69
CA GLU A 61 -4.19 13.42 21.01
C GLU A 61 -4.59 13.31 22.49
N CYS A 62 -4.42 12.15 23.12
CA CYS A 62 -4.60 11.99 24.56
C CYS A 62 -3.67 12.93 25.36
N GLU A 63 -2.38 12.99 25.00
CA GLU A 63 -1.37 13.84 25.66
C GLU A 63 -1.60 15.33 25.40
N LYS A 64 -2.11 15.70 24.22
CA LYS A 64 -2.45 17.10 23.88
C LYS A 64 -3.68 17.59 24.64
N ARG A 65 -4.69 16.74 24.81
CA ARG A 65 -6.03 17.14 25.29
C ARG A 65 -6.20 17.04 26.79
N VAL A 66 -5.47 16.14 27.44
CA VAL A 66 -5.63 15.85 28.87
C VAL A 66 -4.32 16.10 29.60
N PRO A 67 -4.34 16.84 30.73
CA PRO A 67 -3.13 17.05 31.52
C PRO A 67 -2.50 15.72 31.98
N LYS A 68 -1.17 15.60 31.86
CA LYS A 68 -0.38 14.39 32.18
C LYS A 68 -0.70 13.74 33.52
N LYS A 69 -1.08 14.54 34.53
CA LYS A 69 -1.49 14.04 35.86
C LYS A 69 -2.68 13.06 35.78
N PHE A 70 -3.57 13.24 34.80
CA PHE A 70 -4.79 12.45 34.60
C PHE A 70 -4.69 11.50 33.40
N MET A 71 -3.62 11.59 32.60
CA MET A 71 -3.40 10.73 31.43
C MET A 71 -2.23 9.78 31.69
N ASN A 72 -2.52 8.65 32.33
CA ASN A 72 -1.55 7.59 32.55
C ASN A 72 -1.63 6.52 31.44
N THR A 73 -0.64 5.62 31.38
CA THR A 73 -0.58 4.55 30.38
C THR A 73 -1.84 3.68 30.35
N HIS A 74 -2.44 3.41 31.51
CA HIS A 74 -3.67 2.63 31.59
C HIS A 74 -4.83 3.35 30.88
N SER A 75 -5.01 4.64 31.15
CA SER A 75 -6.06 5.47 30.55
C SER A 75 -5.91 5.57 29.04
N VAL A 76 -4.67 5.75 28.55
CA VAL A 76 -4.35 5.75 27.12
C VAL A 76 -4.74 4.42 26.47
N ASN A 77 -4.40 3.29 27.11
CA ASN A 77 -4.74 1.97 26.61
C ASN A 77 -6.26 1.70 26.62
N GLU A 78 -6.98 2.21 27.60
CA GLU A 78 -8.46 2.15 27.63
C GLU A 78 -9.06 2.94 26.46
N VAL A 79 -8.59 4.16 26.18
CA VAL A 79 -9.03 4.97 25.03
C VAL A 79 -8.78 4.21 23.71
N ILE A 80 -7.56 3.69 23.52
CA ILE A 80 -7.21 2.88 22.34
C ILE A 80 -8.15 1.67 22.23
N GLY A 81 -8.37 0.94 23.32
CA GLY A 81 -9.24 -0.23 23.34
C GLY A 81 -10.68 0.10 22.95
N HIS A 82 -11.23 1.20 23.47
CA HIS A 82 -12.58 1.64 23.13
C HIS A 82 -12.71 2.06 21.66
N ILE A 83 -11.76 2.82 21.13
CA ILE A 83 -11.75 3.22 19.72
C ILE A 83 -11.64 1.99 18.82
N LYS A 84 -10.73 1.07 19.12
CA LYS A 84 -10.53 -0.16 18.33
C LYS A 84 -11.81 -0.99 18.25
N ARG A 85 -12.43 -1.26 19.40
CA ARG A 85 -13.68 -2.04 19.48
C ARG A 85 -14.86 -1.38 18.76
N SER A 86 -14.86 -0.05 18.68
CA SER A 86 -15.91 0.73 18.01
C SER A 86 -15.72 0.86 16.50
N THR A 87 -14.55 0.49 15.98
CA THR A 87 -14.13 0.79 14.59
C THR A 87 -13.74 -0.43 13.78
N TYR A 88 -14.10 -1.64 14.24
CA TYR A 88 -13.73 -2.87 13.54
C TYR A 88 -14.27 -2.94 12.11
N VAL A 89 -13.40 -3.36 11.19
CA VAL A 89 -13.70 -3.54 9.78
C VAL A 89 -12.96 -4.77 9.24
N ASP A 90 -13.55 -5.43 8.25
CA ASP A 90 -12.90 -6.53 7.55
C ASP A 90 -11.84 -5.96 6.59
N ARG A 91 -10.60 -6.44 6.70
CA ARG A 91 -9.48 -6.00 5.87
C ARG A 91 -9.77 -6.13 4.38
N LYS A 92 -10.55 -7.14 3.96
CA LYS A 92 -10.87 -7.37 2.54
C LYS A 92 -11.69 -6.26 1.88
N LEU A 93 -12.23 -5.33 2.67
CA LEU A 93 -12.94 -4.16 2.16
C LEU A 93 -11.99 -3.06 1.68
N PHE A 94 -10.73 -3.09 2.11
CA PHE A 94 -9.73 -2.12 1.66
C PHE A 94 -9.22 -2.44 0.25
N ASN A 95 -8.98 -1.38 -0.53
CA ASN A 95 -8.49 -1.46 -1.91
C ASN A 95 -9.37 -2.34 -2.82
N LYS A 96 -10.65 -2.50 -2.47
CA LYS A 96 -11.59 -3.39 -3.17
C LYS A 96 -12.09 -2.79 -4.49
N GLU A 97 -12.27 -1.47 -4.54
CA GLU A 97 -12.77 -0.76 -5.71
C GLU A 97 -11.64 -0.59 -6.74
N LYS A 98 -11.50 -1.57 -7.63
CA LYS A 98 -10.39 -1.68 -8.60
C LYS A 98 -10.36 -0.61 -9.68
N TRP A 99 -11.52 -0.02 -9.96
CA TRP A 99 -11.74 0.90 -11.08
C TRP A 99 -11.84 2.36 -10.65
N VAL A 100 -11.68 2.62 -9.35
CA VAL A 100 -11.57 3.97 -8.80
C VAL A 100 -10.15 4.16 -8.29
N LEU A 101 -9.39 5.02 -8.96
CA LEU A 101 -8.03 5.35 -8.56
C LEU A 101 -8.07 6.42 -7.48
N ASN A 102 -7.40 6.15 -6.36
CA ASN A 102 -7.16 7.17 -5.35
C ASN A 102 -5.94 8.01 -5.75
N LEU A 103 -6.18 9.18 -6.30
CA LEU A 103 -5.16 10.10 -6.82
C LEU A 103 -4.90 11.23 -5.81
N GLU A 104 -3.90 12.07 -6.07
CA GLU A 104 -3.53 13.18 -5.19
C GLU A 104 -4.66 14.20 -5.02
N ASN A 105 -5.45 14.42 -6.07
CA ASN A 105 -6.53 15.41 -6.09
C ASN A 105 -7.95 14.83 -5.99
N GLY A 106 -8.10 13.52 -5.74
CA GLY A 106 -9.41 12.91 -5.54
C GLY A 106 -9.50 11.44 -5.92
N LEU A 107 -10.73 10.95 -5.95
CA LEU A 107 -11.08 9.60 -6.39
C LEU A 107 -11.53 9.65 -7.85
N PHE A 108 -10.75 9.04 -8.73
CA PHE A 108 -10.97 9.05 -10.18
C PHE A 108 -11.55 7.72 -10.66
N ASP A 109 -12.79 7.73 -11.13
CA ASP A 109 -13.42 6.57 -11.75
C ASP A 109 -12.98 6.43 -13.21
N ILE A 110 -12.30 5.34 -13.55
CA ILE A 110 -11.73 5.16 -14.88
C ILE A 110 -12.78 4.86 -15.96
N HIS A 111 -13.99 4.44 -15.58
CA HIS A 111 -15.07 4.13 -16.52
C HIS A 111 -15.86 5.38 -16.88
N SER A 112 -16.20 6.21 -15.89
CA SER A 112 -16.92 7.46 -16.14
C SER A 112 -16.00 8.62 -16.51
N GLY A 113 -14.73 8.57 -16.10
CA GLY A 113 -13.79 9.69 -16.20
C GLY A 113 -14.07 10.81 -15.19
N GLU A 114 -14.86 10.54 -14.16
CA GLU A 114 -15.22 11.53 -13.14
C GLU A 114 -14.22 11.54 -11.99
N LEU A 115 -13.85 12.75 -11.55
CA LEU A 115 -13.05 12.99 -10.35
C LEU A 115 -13.95 13.50 -9.24
N SER A 116 -13.96 12.78 -8.11
CA SER A 116 -14.72 13.15 -6.91
C SER A 116 -13.79 13.44 -5.74
N SER A 117 -14.27 14.19 -4.75
CA SER A 117 -13.49 14.46 -3.53
C SER A 117 -13.19 13.19 -2.76
N HIS A 118 -12.04 13.16 -2.07
CA HIS A 118 -11.74 12.07 -1.16
C HIS A 118 -12.78 11.96 -0.05
N THR A 119 -12.98 10.73 0.43
CA THR A 119 -13.88 10.46 1.55
C THR A 119 -13.35 9.30 2.39
N PRO A 120 -13.49 9.34 3.73
CA PRO A 120 -13.19 8.19 4.59
C PRO A 120 -14.08 6.98 4.31
N GLY A 121 -15.18 7.14 3.56
CA GLY A 121 -15.96 6.02 3.05
C GLY A 121 -15.23 5.16 2.02
N PHE A 122 -14.23 5.72 1.33
CA PHE A 122 -13.37 5.00 0.39
C PHE A 122 -12.20 4.37 1.14
N LEU A 123 -12.33 3.09 1.46
CA LEU A 123 -11.34 2.36 2.24
C LEU A 123 -10.12 2.02 1.37
N SER A 124 -9.11 2.90 1.38
CA SER A 124 -7.87 2.68 0.62
C SER A 124 -6.64 2.88 1.50
N THR A 125 -5.68 1.97 1.37
CA THR A 125 -4.31 2.13 1.89
C THR A 125 -3.33 2.51 0.78
N ILE A 126 -3.86 2.88 -0.39
CA ILE A 126 -3.11 3.19 -1.61
C ILE A 126 -3.55 4.57 -2.07
N ARG A 127 -2.58 5.46 -2.33
CA ARG A 127 -2.79 6.72 -3.04
C ARG A 127 -1.68 6.88 -4.05
N ILE A 128 -2.05 7.20 -5.29
CA ILE A 128 -1.11 7.48 -6.38
C ILE A 128 -0.80 8.99 -6.32
N PRO A 129 0.48 9.40 -6.26
CA PRO A 129 0.86 10.80 -6.07
C PRO A 129 0.79 11.60 -7.38
N VAL A 130 -0.33 11.49 -8.08
CA VAL A 130 -0.59 12.11 -9.39
C VAL A 130 -1.83 13.00 -9.26
N ILE A 131 -1.73 14.23 -9.76
CA ILE A 131 -2.87 15.13 -9.93
C ILE A 131 -3.47 14.82 -11.31
N TYR A 132 -4.74 14.40 -11.34
CA TYR A 132 -5.44 14.19 -12.59
C TYR A 132 -5.82 15.53 -13.24
N ASP A 133 -5.39 15.70 -14.49
CA ASP A 133 -5.82 16.80 -15.37
C ASP A 133 -6.16 16.20 -16.75
N PRO A 134 -7.43 16.28 -17.20
CA PRO A 134 -7.86 15.71 -18.49
C PRO A 134 -7.21 16.38 -19.71
N LYS A 135 -6.54 17.53 -19.52
CA LYS A 135 -5.81 18.25 -20.59
C LYS A 135 -4.30 18.03 -20.53
N ALA A 136 -3.80 17.29 -19.55
CA ALA A 136 -2.38 17.04 -19.41
C ALA A 136 -1.81 16.25 -20.59
N ASP A 137 -0.59 16.61 -20.98
CA ASP A 137 0.21 15.87 -21.95
C ASP A 137 1.57 15.53 -21.34
N CYS A 138 2.24 14.51 -21.88
CA CYS A 138 3.52 14.01 -21.38
C CYS A 138 4.60 13.94 -22.49
N PRO A 139 4.90 15.05 -23.19
CA PRO A 139 5.75 15.02 -24.39
C PRO A 139 7.15 14.47 -24.14
N ARG A 140 7.75 14.74 -22.97
CA ARG A 140 9.06 14.18 -22.59
C ARG A 140 9.02 12.66 -22.36
N VAL A 141 7.93 12.15 -21.80
CA VAL A 141 7.75 10.70 -21.57
C VAL A 141 7.52 9.99 -22.90
N LYS A 142 6.66 10.56 -23.76
CA LYS A 142 6.42 10.07 -25.13
C LYS A 142 7.73 10.03 -25.93
N GLN A 143 8.50 11.11 -25.91
CA GLN A 143 9.82 11.16 -26.55
C GLN A 143 10.75 10.08 -25.99
N PHE A 144 10.89 9.99 -24.66
CA PHE A 144 11.71 8.97 -24.02
C PHE A 144 11.31 7.55 -24.46
N PHE A 145 10.01 7.24 -24.52
CA PHE A 145 9.53 5.94 -24.99
C PHE A 145 9.93 5.67 -26.44
N THR A 146 9.81 6.65 -27.34
CA THR A 146 10.27 6.50 -28.73
C THR A 146 11.79 6.36 -28.88
N GLU A 147 12.57 6.88 -27.93
CA GLU A 147 14.03 6.77 -27.93
C GLU A 147 14.54 5.40 -27.47
N ILE A 148 13.82 4.75 -26.54
CA ILE A 148 14.30 3.52 -25.88
C ILE A 148 13.53 2.25 -26.28
N LEU A 149 12.36 2.39 -26.93
CA LEU A 149 11.51 1.29 -27.36
C LEU A 149 11.29 1.33 -28.87
N LYS A 150 11.01 0.15 -29.45
CA LYS A 150 10.39 0.08 -30.76
C LYS A 150 8.94 0.55 -30.66
N GLU A 151 8.42 1.14 -31.73
CA GLU A 151 7.04 1.65 -31.81
C GLU A 151 5.99 0.60 -31.37
N GLU A 152 6.17 -0.66 -31.81
CA GLU A 152 5.30 -1.80 -31.47
C GLU A 152 5.28 -2.19 -29.98
N HIS A 153 6.23 -1.70 -29.17
CA HIS A 153 6.30 -1.99 -27.72
C HIS A 153 5.80 -0.83 -26.85
N ILE A 154 5.59 0.36 -27.42
CA ILE A 154 5.18 1.54 -26.66
C ILE A 154 3.83 1.30 -25.99
N SER A 155 2.84 0.81 -26.73
CA SER A 155 1.52 0.50 -26.18
C SER A 155 1.57 -0.54 -25.07
N THR A 156 2.41 -1.58 -25.19
CA THR A 156 2.59 -2.58 -24.13
C THR A 156 3.16 -1.98 -22.85
N ILE A 157 4.07 -1.00 -22.96
CA ILE A 157 4.60 -0.30 -21.80
C ILE A 157 3.56 0.63 -21.18
N GLU A 158 2.75 1.33 -21.97
CA GLU A 158 1.62 2.12 -21.46
C GLU A 158 0.57 1.26 -20.75
N GLU A 159 0.23 0.10 -21.33
CA GLU A 159 -0.65 -0.91 -20.72
C GLU A 159 -0.05 -1.47 -19.42
N LEU A 160 1.26 -1.71 -19.37
CA LEU A 160 1.95 -2.10 -18.15
C LEU A 160 1.82 -1.03 -17.06
N PHE A 161 1.98 0.25 -17.40
CA PHE A 161 1.80 1.35 -16.45
C PHE A 161 0.35 1.40 -15.93
N GLY A 162 -0.64 1.25 -16.81
CA GLY A 162 -2.05 1.16 -16.43
C GLY A 162 -2.35 -0.05 -15.54
N TYR A 163 -1.83 -1.22 -15.90
CA TYR A 163 -1.96 -2.43 -15.11
C TYR A 163 -1.33 -2.29 -13.72
N CYS A 164 -0.22 -1.53 -13.64
CA CYS A 164 0.43 -1.15 -12.38
C CYS A 164 -0.40 -0.24 -11.47
N LEU A 165 -1.56 0.26 -11.88
CA LEU A 165 -2.47 1.02 -11.00
C LEU A 165 -3.56 0.17 -10.34
N ILE A 166 -3.90 -0.98 -10.91
CA ILE A 166 -5.07 -1.77 -10.52
C ILE A 166 -4.67 -2.83 -9.51
N PRO A 167 -5.19 -2.91 -8.27
CA PRO A 167 -4.84 -3.95 -7.29
C PRO A 167 -5.45 -5.32 -7.63
N ASP A 168 -5.09 -5.85 -8.80
CA ASP A 168 -5.54 -7.10 -9.37
C ASP A 168 -4.36 -7.84 -10.04
N TYR A 169 -4.46 -9.16 -10.14
CA TYR A 169 -3.45 -10.00 -10.78
C TYR A 169 -4.02 -11.00 -11.80
N THR A 170 -5.23 -10.77 -12.32
CA THR A 170 -5.96 -11.73 -13.17
C THR A 170 -5.20 -12.06 -14.46
N ILE A 171 -4.35 -11.16 -14.96
CA ILE A 171 -3.55 -11.37 -16.18
C ILE A 171 -2.39 -12.35 -15.93
N GLN A 172 -1.96 -12.55 -14.68
CA GLN A 172 -0.91 -13.48 -14.29
C GLN A 172 0.45 -13.27 -14.97
N ARG A 173 0.85 -12.01 -15.20
CA ARG A 173 2.12 -11.63 -15.84
C ARG A 173 3.03 -10.82 -14.93
N ALA A 174 4.30 -11.18 -14.94
CA ALA A 174 5.47 -10.42 -14.55
C ALA A 174 6.16 -9.88 -15.81
N PHE A 175 7.00 -8.86 -15.66
CA PHE A 175 7.64 -8.19 -16.79
C PHE A 175 9.15 -8.19 -16.62
N LEU A 176 9.87 -8.56 -17.67
CA LEU A 176 11.33 -8.54 -17.72
C LEU A 176 11.82 -7.62 -18.83
N PHE A 177 12.37 -6.48 -18.47
CA PHE A 177 13.04 -5.60 -19.42
C PHE A 177 14.43 -6.16 -19.74
N THR A 178 14.67 -6.45 -21.02
CA THR A 178 15.93 -7.00 -21.52
C THR A 178 16.62 -6.02 -22.46
N GLY A 179 17.91 -6.23 -22.71
CA GLY A 179 18.70 -5.43 -23.63
C GLY A 179 20.09 -5.13 -23.06
N PHE A 180 21.02 -4.67 -23.90
CA PHE A 180 22.37 -4.34 -23.46
C PHE A 180 22.41 -3.05 -22.61
N GLY A 181 23.53 -2.78 -21.93
CA GLY A 181 23.66 -1.68 -20.98
C GLY A 181 23.40 -0.30 -21.58
N ALA A 182 23.06 0.69 -20.73
CA ALA A 182 22.80 2.09 -21.10
C ALA A 182 21.57 2.36 -22.01
N ASN A 183 20.60 1.44 -22.07
CA ASN A 183 19.40 1.57 -22.93
C ASN A 183 18.15 2.14 -22.21
N GLY A 184 18.31 2.91 -21.14
CA GLY A 184 17.17 3.55 -20.44
C GLY A 184 16.29 2.64 -19.57
N LYS A 185 16.60 1.35 -19.41
CA LYS A 185 15.81 0.41 -18.57
C LYS A 185 15.64 0.89 -17.12
N SER A 186 16.73 1.32 -16.49
CA SER A 186 16.70 1.82 -15.10
C SER A 186 15.92 3.13 -15.01
N THR A 187 16.02 3.99 -16.02
CA THR A 187 15.20 5.21 -16.13
C THR A 187 13.72 4.87 -16.28
N LEU A 188 13.35 3.87 -17.08
CA LEU A 188 11.96 3.43 -17.24
C LEU A 188 11.38 2.90 -15.92
N ILE A 189 12.15 2.11 -15.17
CA ILE A 189 11.77 1.64 -13.83
C ILE A 189 11.59 2.83 -12.88
N GLU A 190 12.47 3.84 -12.93
CA GLU A 190 12.36 5.02 -12.07
C GLU A 190 11.16 5.91 -12.45
N VAL A 191 10.84 6.01 -13.74
CA VAL A 191 9.60 6.69 -14.22
C VAL A 191 8.37 5.97 -13.68
N LEU A 192 8.31 4.63 -13.78
CA LEU A 192 7.22 3.83 -13.22
C LEU A 192 7.11 3.99 -11.69
N LYS A 193 8.25 3.95 -10.98
CA LYS A 193 8.31 4.13 -9.52
C LYS A 193 7.75 5.47 -9.07
N ASN A 194 8.11 6.56 -9.75
CA ASN A 194 7.63 7.89 -9.41
C ASN A 194 6.16 8.09 -9.81
N PHE A 195 5.72 7.48 -10.92
CA PHE A 195 4.32 7.50 -11.33
C PHE A 195 3.41 6.77 -10.34
N ILE A 196 3.79 5.57 -9.91
CA ILE A 196 3.01 4.75 -8.96
C ILE A 196 3.16 5.27 -7.52
N GLY A 197 4.27 5.92 -7.20
CA GLY A 197 4.61 6.39 -5.86
C GLY A 197 5.42 5.37 -5.07
N LYS A 198 6.47 5.85 -4.39
CA LYS A 198 7.46 5.01 -3.68
C LYS A 198 6.82 4.15 -2.58
N GLU A 199 5.80 4.67 -1.90
CA GLU A 199 5.06 3.97 -0.85
C GLU A 199 4.26 2.77 -1.37
N ASN A 200 3.90 2.78 -2.66
CA ASN A 200 3.18 1.69 -3.32
C ASN A 200 4.13 0.65 -3.94
N CYS A 201 5.44 0.83 -3.80
CA CYS A 201 6.47 -0.04 -4.37
C CYS A 201 7.14 -0.94 -3.30
N SER A 202 7.62 -2.10 -3.76
CA SER A 202 8.62 -2.94 -3.09
C SER A 202 9.84 -3.15 -3.99
N ASN A 203 10.92 -3.72 -3.44
CA ASN A 203 12.18 -3.93 -4.16
C ASN A 203 12.82 -5.28 -3.81
N LEU A 204 12.09 -6.37 -4.03
CA LEU A 204 12.58 -7.72 -3.84
C LEU A 204 13.20 -8.25 -5.12
N SER A 205 14.41 -8.81 -5.04
CA SER A 205 15.03 -9.52 -6.16
C SER A 205 14.34 -10.87 -6.40
N LEU A 206 14.56 -11.46 -7.57
CA LEU A 206 14.09 -12.82 -7.85
C LEU A 206 14.66 -13.83 -6.84
N GLN A 207 15.91 -13.68 -6.43
CA GLN A 207 16.57 -14.57 -5.46
C GLN A 207 15.97 -14.43 -4.06
N VAL A 208 15.59 -13.20 -3.67
CA VAL A 208 14.90 -12.98 -2.39
C VAL A 208 13.51 -13.61 -2.42
N ILE A 209 12.77 -13.45 -3.52
CA ILE A 209 11.48 -14.11 -3.72
C ILE A 209 11.60 -15.64 -3.65
N GLU A 210 12.68 -16.18 -4.22
CA GLU A 210 12.94 -17.61 -4.28
C GLU A 210 13.26 -18.22 -2.90
N TYR A 211 14.21 -17.62 -2.16
CA TYR A 211 14.77 -18.23 -0.96
C TYR A 211 14.26 -17.63 0.36
N GLN A 212 13.74 -16.40 0.37
CA GLN A 212 13.36 -15.68 1.59
C GLN A 212 11.85 -15.45 1.68
N ARG A 213 11.12 -16.50 2.07
CA ARG A 213 9.65 -16.44 2.23
C ARG A 213 9.18 -15.31 3.17
N PHE A 214 9.97 -14.96 4.18
CA PHE A 214 9.65 -13.83 5.08
C PHE A 214 9.69 -12.48 4.38
N ALA A 215 10.65 -12.27 3.48
CA ALA A 215 10.77 -11.02 2.73
C ALA A 215 9.60 -10.81 1.76
N VAL A 216 8.94 -11.89 1.32
CA VAL A 216 7.73 -11.82 0.47
C VAL A 216 6.58 -11.07 1.17
N ALA A 217 6.58 -10.99 2.51
CA ALA A 217 5.64 -10.17 3.26
C ALA A 217 5.69 -8.68 2.89
N ASP A 218 6.80 -8.19 2.33
CA ASP A 218 6.96 -6.80 1.90
C ASP A 218 6.17 -6.47 0.62
N LEU A 219 5.67 -7.49 -0.10
CA LEU A 219 4.74 -7.31 -1.23
C LEU A 219 3.32 -7.02 -0.76
N PHE A 220 3.00 -7.31 0.51
CA PHE A 220 1.68 -7.07 1.05
C PHE A 220 1.33 -5.59 0.98
N GLY A 221 0.20 -5.27 0.36
CA GLY A 221 -0.26 -3.89 0.21
C GLY A 221 0.31 -3.15 -1.00
N LYS A 222 1.32 -3.71 -1.70
CA LYS A 222 2.06 -3.00 -2.76
C LYS A 222 1.44 -3.21 -4.14
N LEU A 223 1.50 -2.17 -4.97
CA LEU A 223 1.06 -2.24 -6.36
C LEU A 223 2.12 -2.80 -7.29
N VAL A 224 3.41 -2.58 -7.00
CA VAL A 224 4.49 -3.02 -7.88
C VAL A 224 5.73 -3.41 -7.08
N ASN A 225 6.40 -4.46 -7.53
CA ASN A 225 7.76 -4.81 -7.12
C ASN A 225 8.70 -4.46 -8.25
N LEU A 226 9.61 -3.52 -8.00
CA LEU A 226 10.57 -3.01 -8.98
C LEU A 226 11.96 -3.43 -8.57
N TYR A 227 12.65 -4.22 -9.39
CA TYR A 227 14.04 -4.57 -9.13
C TYR A 227 14.87 -4.51 -10.41
N ALA A 228 15.86 -3.62 -10.43
CA ALA A 228 16.72 -3.42 -11.59
C ALA A 228 17.96 -4.32 -11.56
N ASP A 229 18.47 -4.65 -12.74
CA ASP A 229 19.74 -5.35 -12.96
C ASP A 229 19.85 -6.69 -12.21
N ILE A 230 18.83 -7.55 -12.37
CA ILE A 230 18.91 -8.90 -11.82
C ILE A 230 20.13 -9.63 -12.43
N PRO A 231 20.94 -10.31 -11.60
CA PRO A 231 22.04 -11.11 -12.11
C PRO A 231 21.52 -12.27 -12.94
N SER A 232 22.32 -12.72 -13.92
CA SER A 232 22.06 -13.92 -14.72
C SER A 232 22.31 -15.20 -13.91
N THR A 233 21.84 -15.24 -12.67
CA THR A 233 21.83 -16.45 -11.85
C THR A 233 20.70 -17.37 -12.29
N LYS A 234 20.92 -18.64 -12.05
CA LYS A 234 19.96 -19.69 -12.32
C LYS A 234 18.85 -19.63 -11.27
N MET A 235 17.60 -19.77 -11.68
CA MET A 235 16.47 -20.00 -10.78
C MET A 235 16.29 -21.51 -10.59
N GLU A 236 16.38 -21.97 -9.34
CA GLU A 236 16.28 -23.38 -8.94
C GLU A 236 14.85 -23.72 -8.47
N HIS A 237 14.14 -22.74 -7.90
CA HIS A 237 12.82 -22.90 -7.30
C HIS A 237 11.83 -21.82 -7.76
N VAL A 238 11.08 -22.11 -8.82
CA VAL A 238 10.10 -21.18 -9.40
C VAL A 238 8.72 -21.20 -8.72
N GLY A 239 8.53 -22.01 -7.69
CA GLY A 239 7.22 -22.23 -7.05
C GLY A 239 6.63 -20.96 -6.43
N VAL A 240 7.41 -20.21 -5.65
CA VAL A 240 6.94 -18.97 -5.01
C VAL A 240 6.60 -17.90 -6.06
N PHE A 241 7.40 -17.80 -7.12
CA PHE A 241 7.12 -16.90 -8.24
C PHE A 241 5.80 -17.25 -8.96
N LYS A 242 5.55 -18.56 -9.20
CA LYS A 242 4.28 -19.04 -9.77
C LYS A 242 3.08 -18.74 -8.85
N MET A 243 3.25 -18.83 -7.53
CA MET A 243 2.20 -18.46 -6.56
C MET A 243 1.92 -16.95 -6.59
N LEU A 244 2.98 -16.14 -6.53
CA LEU A 244 2.89 -14.68 -6.54
C LEU A 244 2.23 -14.12 -7.80
N THR A 245 2.53 -14.71 -8.94
CA THR A 245 1.93 -14.33 -10.22
C THR A 245 0.59 -15.03 -10.47
N GLY A 246 0.20 -16.00 -9.64
CA GLY A 246 -0.97 -16.86 -9.86
C GLY A 246 -2.23 -16.40 -9.14
N GLY A 247 -2.09 -15.51 -8.16
CA GLY A 247 -3.17 -15.12 -7.25
C GLY A 247 -3.37 -16.09 -6.08
N ASP A 248 -2.43 -17.01 -5.87
CA ASP A 248 -2.46 -17.94 -4.74
C ASP A 248 -2.24 -17.19 -3.41
N THR A 249 -2.87 -17.67 -2.34
CA THR A 249 -2.63 -17.13 -0.99
C THR A 249 -1.25 -17.53 -0.49
N ILE A 250 -0.46 -16.53 -0.11
CA ILE A 250 0.87 -16.71 0.45
C ILE A 250 0.82 -16.40 1.93
N GLY A 251 1.35 -17.31 2.74
CA GLY A 251 1.57 -17.07 4.16
C GLY A 251 2.75 -16.12 4.35
N ALA A 252 2.50 -14.99 4.99
CA ALA A 252 3.47 -14.00 5.41
C ALA A 252 3.62 -14.02 6.94
N GLU A 253 4.82 -13.75 7.43
CA GLU A 253 5.10 -13.56 8.84
C GLU A 253 5.98 -12.31 8.98
N LYS A 254 5.49 -11.32 9.74
CA LYS A 254 6.29 -10.17 10.15
C LYS A 254 6.87 -10.47 11.51
N LYS A 255 8.13 -10.07 11.74
CA LYS A 255 8.79 -10.25 13.03
C LYS A 255 7.91 -9.68 14.15
N PHE A 256 7.62 -10.49 15.17
CA PHE A 256 6.77 -10.14 16.32
C PHE A 256 5.28 -9.90 16.02
N ARG A 257 4.75 -10.40 14.88
CA ARG A 257 3.31 -10.39 14.58
C ARG A 257 2.84 -11.80 14.21
N ASP A 258 1.56 -12.05 14.36
CA ASP A 258 0.94 -13.31 13.93
C ASP A 258 1.09 -13.49 12.42
N ARG A 259 1.22 -14.76 12.02
CA ARG A 259 1.25 -15.17 10.62
C ARG A 259 -0.08 -14.81 9.96
N PHE A 260 -0.04 -14.18 8.79
CA PHE A 260 -1.24 -13.86 8.02
C PHE A 260 -1.11 -14.35 6.57
N GLY A 261 -2.24 -14.63 5.93
CA GLY A 261 -2.29 -14.94 4.50
C GLY A 261 -2.61 -13.68 3.69
N PHE A 262 -2.00 -13.54 2.53
CA PHE A 262 -2.42 -12.52 1.55
C PHE A 262 -2.33 -13.03 0.12
N ASN A 263 -3.14 -12.45 -0.75
CA ASN A 263 -3.01 -12.66 -2.20
C ASN A 263 -2.20 -11.50 -2.77
N ASN A 264 -1.13 -11.81 -3.49
CA ASN A 264 -0.30 -10.79 -4.09
C ASN A 264 -1.04 -10.11 -5.25
N TYR A 265 -1.05 -8.78 -5.23
CA TYR A 265 -1.38 -7.98 -6.40
C TYR A 265 -0.19 -7.16 -6.90
N ALA A 266 0.98 -7.17 -6.23
CA ALA A 266 2.13 -6.38 -6.65
C ALA A 266 2.70 -6.91 -7.97
N ARG A 267 2.61 -6.13 -9.05
CA ARG A 267 3.17 -6.47 -10.37
C ARG A 267 4.67 -6.66 -10.24
N LEU A 268 5.19 -7.80 -10.67
CA LEU A 268 6.62 -8.07 -10.57
C LEU A 268 7.30 -7.57 -11.84
N VAL A 269 8.11 -6.52 -11.72
CA VAL A 269 8.82 -5.90 -12.85
C VAL A 269 10.32 -5.91 -12.56
N PHE A 270 11.06 -6.52 -13.47
CA PHE A 270 12.49 -6.70 -13.37
C PHE A 270 13.19 -6.12 -14.59
N SER A 271 14.46 -5.74 -14.46
CA SER A 271 15.33 -5.53 -15.61
C SER A 271 16.57 -6.39 -15.54
N THR A 272 17.09 -6.79 -16.70
CA THR A 272 18.35 -7.52 -16.81
C THR A 272 19.04 -7.25 -18.13
N ASN A 273 20.35 -7.50 -18.17
CA ASN A 273 21.11 -7.57 -19.42
C ASN A 273 21.06 -8.98 -20.05
N LYS A 274 20.85 -10.02 -19.24
CA LYS A 274 20.77 -11.41 -19.69
C LYS A 274 19.69 -12.13 -18.90
N PRO A 275 18.63 -12.66 -19.57
CA PRO A 275 17.56 -13.39 -18.90
C PRO A 275 18.10 -14.48 -17.96
N PRO A 276 17.44 -14.71 -16.81
CA PRO A 276 17.83 -15.77 -15.90
C PRO A 276 17.72 -17.14 -16.59
N LYS A 277 18.60 -18.06 -16.23
CA LYS A 277 18.52 -19.47 -16.67
C LYS A 277 17.55 -20.20 -15.74
N VAL A 278 16.75 -21.11 -16.30
CA VAL A 278 15.75 -21.87 -15.53
C VAL A 278 15.89 -23.34 -15.89
N ASP A 279 15.90 -24.23 -14.88
CA ASP A 279 15.93 -25.69 -15.11
C ASP A 279 14.61 -26.21 -15.68
N GLU A 280 13.51 -25.69 -15.14
CA GLU A 280 12.15 -25.99 -15.60
C GLU A 280 11.81 -25.07 -16.78
N ASP A 281 12.21 -25.46 -18.00
CA ASP A 281 11.71 -24.88 -19.24
C ASP A 281 10.25 -25.33 -19.51
N THR A 282 9.38 -25.04 -18.55
CA THR A 282 7.97 -25.42 -18.59
C THR A 282 7.15 -24.24 -19.11
N LEU A 283 6.18 -24.53 -19.99
CA LEU A 283 5.19 -23.55 -20.46
C LEU A 283 4.53 -22.79 -19.29
N ALA A 284 4.37 -23.45 -18.14
CA ALA A 284 3.79 -22.87 -16.92
C ALA A 284 4.61 -21.72 -16.31
N PHE A 285 5.93 -21.71 -16.49
CA PHE A 285 6.80 -20.62 -16.06
C PHE A 285 6.80 -19.48 -17.07
N TRP A 286 7.04 -19.78 -18.36
CA TRP A 286 7.14 -18.74 -19.38
C TRP A 286 5.83 -18.03 -19.70
N ARG A 287 4.67 -18.66 -19.45
CA ARG A 287 3.38 -17.97 -19.49
C ARG A 287 3.18 -16.90 -18.41
N ARG A 288 4.12 -16.77 -17.47
CA ARG A 288 4.10 -15.72 -16.44
C ARG A 288 4.95 -14.52 -16.82
N TRP A 289 5.70 -14.56 -17.93
CA TRP A 289 6.48 -13.44 -18.46
C TRP A 289 5.80 -12.77 -19.65
#